data_AF-A0A4R7HWN0-F1
#
_entry.id   AF-A0A4R7HWN0-F1
#
_cell.length_a   1.000
_cell.length_b   1.000
_cell.length_c   1.000
_cell.angle_alpha   90.00
_cell.angle_beta   90.00
_cell.angle_gamma   90.00
#
_symmetry.space_group_name_H-M   'P 1'
#
loop_
_entity.id
_entity.type
_entity.pdbx_description
1 polymer ?
#
loop_
_entity_poly.entity_id
_entity_poly.type
_entity_poly.pdbx_seq_one_letter_code
_entity_poly.pdbx_strand_id
1 'polypeptide(L)'
;MSTVSDGWYDTTELIARLPAPSASLRGVLSTKGPNGREVPTSIPLHHAVALAASACARSRGAKRFKTVYEHVRALGDRQREFVVVLRSGKPPEVVPADGFVATAAIVLDLADLERAVRAGDVISH
;
A
#
# COMPACT_ATOMS: atom_id res chain seq x y z
N MET A 1 -14.75 -1.64 -21.72
CA MET A 1 -13.51 -2.45 -21.59
C MET A 1 -12.37 -1.48 -21.50
N SER A 2 -12.00 -1.07 -20.28
CA SER A 2 -10.90 -0.13 -20.07
C SER A 2 -9.61 -0.93 -20.05
N THR A 3 -8.79 -0.69 -21.07
CA THR A 3 -7.43 -1.22 -21.22
C THR A 3 -6.63 -0.89 -19.97
N VAL A 4 -6.16 -1.92 -19.27
CA VAL A 4 -5.19 -1.79 -18.17
C VAL A 4 -3.88 -1.27 -18.78
N SER A 5 -3.71 0.05 -18.80
CA SER A 5 -2.50 0.69 -19.32
C SER A 5 -1.29 0.30 -18.45
N ASP A 6 -0.37 -0.49 -19.01
CA ASP A 6 1.06 -0.60 -18.66
C ASP A 6 1.48 -0.48 -17.18
N GLY A 7 0.71 -1.07 -16.25
CA GLY A 7 1.09 -1.10 -14.84
C GLY A 7 1.13 0.26 -14.13
N TRP A 8 0.51 1.29 -14.69
CA TRP A 8 0.28 2.60 -14.04
C TRP A 8 -1.18 2.75 -13.63
N TYR A 9 -1.40 3.36 -12.47
CA TYR A 9 -2.71 3.50 -11.84
C TYR A 9 -3.04 4.96 -11.61
N ASP A 10 -4.26 5.38 -11.95
CA ASP A 10 -4.77 6.69 -11.56
C ASP A 10 -4.84 6.78 -10.03
N THR A 11 -4.17 7.79 -9.48
CA THR A 11 -4.04 7.95 -8.03
C THR A 11 -5.39 8.24 -7.37
N THR A 12 -6.27 8.99 -8.03
CA THR A 12 -7.57 9.39 -7.47
C THR A 12 -8.52 8.20 -7.44
N GLU A 13 -8.62 7.45 -8.53
CA GLU A 13 -9.44 6.23 -8.63
C GLU A 13 -8.94 5.14 -7.69
N LEU A 14 -7.62 4.99 -7.52
CA LEU A 14 -7.07 4.06 -6.55
C LEU A 14 -7.45 4.48 -5.13
N ILE A 15 -7.23 5.73 -4.74
CA ILE A 15 -7.55 6.24 -3.40
C ILE A 15 -9.02 6.04 -3.05
N ALA A 16 -9.93 6.22 -4.01
CA ALA A 16 -11.36 6.03 -3.81
C ALA A 16 -11.77 4.60 -3.40
N ARG A 17 -10.91 3.61 -3.69
CA ARG A 17 -11.15 2.17 -3.40
C ARG A 17 -10.43 1.68 -2.15
N LEU A 18 -9.62 2.52 -1.50
CA LEU A 18 -8.78 2.13 -0.38
C LEU A 18 -9.45 2.39 0.98
N PRO A 19 -9.18 1.56 2.01
CA PRO A 19 -9.91 1.60 3.28
C PRO A 19 -9.35 2.68 4.23
N ALA A 20 -8.94 3.84 3.74
CA ALA A 20 -8.37 4.91 4.55
C ALA A 20 -8.78 6.30 4.06
N PRO A 21 -8.80 7.33 4.93
CA PRO A 21 -9.16 8.68 4.52
C PRO A 21 -8.23 9.22 3.42
N SER A 22 -8.81 9.75 2.34
CA SER A 22 -8.08 10.23 1.16
C SER A 22 -6.98 11.24 1.50
N ALA A 23 -7.21 12.11 2.49
CA ALA A 23 -6.21 13.08 2.95
C ALA A 23 -4.95 12.40 3.53
N SER A 24 -5.11 11.27 4.23
CA SER A 24 -3.98 10.51 4.76
C SER A 24 -3.16 9.87 3.65
N LEU A 25 -3.82 9.32 2.63
CA LEU A 25 -3.19 8.66 1.49
C LEU A 25 -2.49 9.65 0.56
N ARG A 26 -3.11 10.80 0.28
CA ARG A 26 -2.45 11.92 -0.40
C ARG A 26 -1.22 12.39 0.37
N GLY A 27 -1.29 12.41 1.70
CA GLY A 27 -0.15 12.73 2.56
C GLY A 27 0.96 11.66 2.63
N VAL A 28 0.71 10.44 2.13
CA VAL A 28 1.74 9.40 1.94
C VAL A 28 2.45 9.61 0.61
N LEU A 29 1.69 9.89 -0.45
CA LEU A 29 2.23 10.11 -1.80
C LEU A 29 2.88 11.48 -1.99
N SER A 30 2.56 12.44 -1.12
CA SER A 30 2.96 13.82 -1.32
C SER A 30 4.47 13.98 -1.27
N THR A 31 5.03 14.56 -2.34
CA THR A 31 6.41 15.03 -2.39
C THR A 31 6.44 16.53 -2.09
N LYS A 32 7.58 17.02 -1.57
CA LYS A 32 7.86 18.46 -1.52
C LYS A 32 8.33 18.88 -2.91
N GLY A 33 7.49 19.60 -3.64
CA GLY A 33 7.82 20.32 -4.86
C GLY A 33 8.13 21.80 -4.60
N PRO A 34 8.61 22.54 -5.61
CA PRO A 34 8.88 23.98 -5.51
C PRO A 34 7.62 24.80 -5.20
N ASN A 35 6.43 24.30 -5.58
CA ASN A 35 5.13 24.96 -5.35
C ASN A 35 4.39 24.41 -4.11
N GLY A 36 5.05 23.62 -3.27
CA GLY A 36 4.45 23.02 -2.08
C GLY A 36 4.28 21.51 -2.19
N ARG A 37 3.19 20.99 -1.60
CA ARG A 37 2.91 19.55 -1.57
C ARG A 37 2.18 19.13 -2.84
N GLU A 38 2.84 18.34 -3.68
CA GLU A 38 2.24 17.79 -4.91
C GLU A 38 1.96 16.29 -4.73
N VAL A 39 0.87 15.82 -5.32
CA VAL A 39 0.49 14.39 -5.37
C VAL A 39 0.49 13.97 -6.84
N PRO A 40 1.22 12.89 -7.20
CA PRO A 40 1.26 12.44 -8.59
C PRO A 40 -0.13 12.01 -9.07
N THR A 41 -0.46 12.33 -10.33
CA THR A 41 -1.73 11.95 -10.95
C THR A 41 -1.82 10.45 -11.23
N SER A 42 -0.70 9.80 -11.49
CA SER A 42 -0.59 8.36 -11.64
C SER A 42 0.65 7.79 -10.96
N ILE A 43 0.57 6.52 -10.55
CA ILE A 43 1.67 5.80 -9.89
C ILE A 43 1.83 4.40 -10.47
N PRO A 44 3.05 3.83 -10.52
CA PRO A 44 3.25 2.46 -10.98
C PRO A 44 2.71 1.45 -9.97
N LEU A 45 2.53 0.20 -10.40
CA LEU A 45 1.94 -0.88 -9.61
C LEU A 45 2.59 -1.04 -8.23
N HIS A 46 3.92 -1.09 -8.14
CA HIS A 46 4.59 -1.29 -6.86
C HIS A 46 4.32 -0.14 -5.87
N HIS A 47 4.09 1.07 -6.36
CA HIS A 47 3.62 2.19 -5.55
C HIS A 47 2.14 2.04 -5.17
N ALA A 48 1.29 1.54 -6.08
CA ALA A 48 -0.12 1.27 -5.81
C ALA A 48 -0.30 0.20 -4.72
N VAL A 49 0.48 -0.89 -4.77
CA VAL A 49 0.52 -1.94 -3.74
C VAL A 49 1.02 -1.39 -2.41
N ALA A 50 2.10 -0.60 -2.42
CA ALA A 50 2.60 0.06 -1.20
C ALA A 50 1.56 1.00 -0.58
N LEU A 51 0.82 1.74 -1.40
CA LEU A 51 -0.25 2.62 -0.94
C LEU A 51 -1.41 1.81 -0.35
N ALA A 52 -1.80 0.71 -1.00
CA ALA A 52 -2.82 -0.20 -0.51
C ALA A 52 -2.45 -0.82 0.84
N ALA A 53 -1.20 -1.30 0.99
CA ALA A 53 -0.68 -1.83 2.25
C ALA A 53 -0.70 -0.76 3.35
N SER A 54 -0.29 0.47 3.04
CA SER A 54 -0.37 1.60 3.97
C SER A 54 -1.81 1.97 4.34
N ALA A 55 -2.76 1.86 3.40
CA ALA A 55 -4.17 2.13 3.67
C ALA A 55 -4.80 1.08 4.61
N CYS A 56 -4.58 -0.22 4.33
CA CYS A 56 -4.98 -1.33 5.22
C CYS A 56 -4.28 -1.21 6.58
N ALA A 57 -3.01 -0.80 6.53
CA ALA A 57 -2.25 -0.15 7.59
C ALA A 57 -3.07 0.68 8.56
N ARG A 58 -3.53 1.79 7.99
CA ARG A 58 -4.21 2.86 8.67
C ARG A 58 -5.61 2.48 9.11
N SER A 59 -6.33 1.69 8.32
CA SER A 59 -7.69 1.21 8.61
C SER A 59 -7.71 0.36 9.87
N ARG A 60 -6.70 -0.51 10.02
CA ARG A 60 -6.51 -1.40 11.19
C ARG A 60 -5.83 -0.72 12.38
N GLY A 61 -5.68 0.62 12.35
CA GLY A 61 -5.20 1.41 13.49
C GLY A 61 -3.68 1.50 13.65
N ALA A 62 -2.88 1.08 12.65
CA ALA A 62 -1.43 1.19 12.74
C ALA A 62 -0.96 2.65 12.71
N LYS A 63 -0.33 3.12 13.80
CA LYS A 63 0.20 4.50 13.90
C LYS A 63 1.31 4.79 12.88
N ARG A 64 2.09 3.77 12.50
CA ARG A 64 3.24 3.87 11.58
C ARG A 64 2.90 3.48 10.15
N PHE A 65 1.65 3.65 9.71
CA PHE A 65 1.20 3.27 8.36
C PHE A 65 2.04 3.91 7.24
N LYS A 66 2.54 5.13 7.41
CA LYS A 66 3.45 5.77 6.44
C LYS A 66 4.76 4.99 6.24
N THR A 67 5.29 4.39 7.32
CA THR A 67 6.49 3.55 7.25
C THR A 67 6.24 2.26 6.48
N VAL A 68 5.01 1.74 6.51
CA VAL A 68 4.61 0.58 5.69
C VAL A 68 4.78 0.89 4.21
N TYR A 69 4.34 2.07 3.76
CA TYR A 69 4.51 2.48 2.37
C TYR A 69 5.98 2.46 1.96
N GLU A 70 6.88 3.08 2.74
CA GLU A 70 8.31 3.11 2.42
C GLU A 70 8.94 1.72 2.40
N HIS A 71 8.62 0.88 3.39
CA HIS A 71 9.15 -0.48 3.46
C HIS A 71 8.68 -1.35 2.28
N VAL A 72 7.39 -1.28 1.93
CA VAL A 72 6.82 -2.06 0.81
C VAL A 72 7.33 -1.54 -0.52
N ARG A 73 7.40 -0.21 -0.70
CA ARG A 73 7.95 0.42 -1.91
C ARG A 73 9.40 -0.02 -2.17
N ALA A 74 10.22 -0.12 -1.13
CA ALA A 74 11.63 -0.52 -1.25
C ALA A 74 11.83 -1.96 -1.79
N LEU A 75 10.79 -2.80 -1.76
CA LEU A 75 10.84 -4.16 -2.32
C LEU A 75 10.71 -4.19 -3.86
N GLY A 76 10.24 -3.10 -4.49
CA GLY A 76 10.01 -3.05 -5.92
C GLY A 76 9.08 -4.16 -6.41
N ASP A 77 9.48 -4.88 -7.46
CA ASP A 77 8.66 -5.94 -8.07
C ASP A 77 8.59 -7.23 -7.23
N ARG A 78 9.39 -7.33 -6.17
CA ARG A 78 9.42 -8.52 -5.30
C ARG A 78 8.33 -8.51 -4.23
N GLN A 79 7.49 -7.47 -4.17
CA GLN A 79 6.47 -7.31 -3.13
C GLN A 79 5.63 -8.57 -2.90
N ARG A 80 5.21 -9.27 -3.96
CA ARG A 80 4.42 -10.51 -3.90
C ARG A 80 5.06 -11.66 -3.10
N GLU A 81 6.36 -11.62 -2.83
CA GLU A 81 7.08 -12.65 -2.06
C GLU A 81 7.02 -12.40 -0.54
N PHE A 82 6.43 -11.28 -0.09
CA PHE A 82 6.51 -10.84 1.30
C PHE A 82 5.15 -10.56 1.91
N VAL A 83 5.10 -10.59 3.24
CA VAL A 83 4.01 -10.05 4.04
C VAL A 83 4.53 -8.93 4.95
N VAL A 84 3.66 -7.97 5.27
CA VAL A 84 3.94 -6.95 6.29
C VAL A 84 3.31 -7.38 7.60
N VAL A 85 4.11 -7.42 8.66
CA VAL A 85 3.68 -7.74 10.02
C VAL A 85 3.73 -6.49 10.88
N LEU A 86 2.61 -6.20 11.53
CA LEU A 86 2.45 -5.02 12.37
C LEU A 86 2.04 -5.45 13.77
N ARG A 87 2.92 -5.13 14.73
CA ARG A 87 2.72 -5.39 16.15
C ARG A 87 2.61 -4.08 16.92
N SER A 88 1.80 -4.07 17.96
CA SER A 88 1.65 -2.88 18.80
C SER A 88 3.00 -2.44 19.38
N GLY A 89 3.33 -1.16 19.26
CA GLY A 89 4.58 -0.58 19.78
C GLY A 89 5.85 -0.94 19.00
N LYS A 90 5.78 -1.75 17.94
CA LYS A 90 6.93 -2.16 17.13
C LYS A 90 6.93 -1.47 15.76
N PRO A 91 8.10 -1.30 15.12
CA PRO A 91 8.15 -0.88 13.72
C PRO A 91 7.51 -1.95 12.79
N PRO A 92 7.02 -1.56 11.60
CA PRO A 92 6.60 -2.53 10.59
C PRO A 92 7.75 -3.46 10.19
N GLU A 93 7.45 -4.74 10.10
CA GLU A 93 8.39 -5.76 9.66
C GLU A 93 7.94 -6.31 8.31
N VAL A 94 8.87 -6.43 7.37
CA VAL A 94 8.65 -7.13 6.10
C VAL A 94 9.33 -8.48 6.21
N VAL A 95 8.57 -9.55 6.04
CA VAL A 95 9.07 -10.92 6.14
C VAL A 95 8.66 -11.72 4.91
N PRO A 96 9.47 -12.69 4.46
CA PRO A 96 9.07 -13.60 3.39
C PRO A 96 7.72 -14.25 3.72
N ALA A 97 6.84 -14.36 2.73
CA ALA A 97 5.53 -15.00 2.87
C ALA A 97 5.69 -16.52 3.03
N ASP A 98 6.70 -17.10 2.38
CA ASP A 98 6.99 -18.52 2.48
C ASP A 98 7.35 -18.93 3.92
N GLY A 99 6.65 -19.95 4.43
CA GLY A 99 6.80 -20.43 5.80
C GLY A 99 6.33 -19.47 6.91
N PHE A 100 5.69 -18.34 6.58
CA PHE A 100 5.20 -17.42 7.60
C PHE A 100 3.96 -17.98 8.32
N VAL A 101 4.00 -17.98 9.65
CA VAL A 101 2.87 -18.39 10.49
C VAL A 101 2.33 -17.16 11.23
N ALA A 102 1.06 -16.85 10.99
CA ALA A 102 0.40 -15.71 11.62
C ALA A 102 0.34 -15.89 13.15
N THR A 103 0.96 -14.93 13.86
CA THR A 103 0.82 -14.76 15.32
C THR A 103 -0.05 -13.53 15.59
N ALA A 104 -0.38 -13.21 16.85
CA ALA A 104 -1.24 -12.08 17.22
C ALA A 104 -0.69 -10.71 16.74
N ALA A 105 -0.92 -10.40 15.47
CA ALA A 105 -0.42 -9.26 14.73
C ALA A 105 -1.38 -8.96 13.57
N ILE A 106 -1.33 -7.71 13.09
CA ILE A 106 -1.93 -7.38 11.80
C ILE A 106 -0.96 -7.88 10.72
N VAL A 107 -1.45 -8.75 9.84
CA VAL A 107 -0.69 -9.27 8.70
C VAL A 107 -1.31 -8.74 7.41
N LEU A 108 -0.47 -8.19 6.54
CA LEU A 108 -0.85 -7.74 5.21
C LEU A 108 -0.12 -8.61 4.18
N ASP A 109 -0.87 -9.42 3.45
CA ASP A 109 -0.34 -10.20 2.34
C ASP A 109 -0.21 -9.31 1.10
N LEU A 110 1.02 -9.13 0.60
CA LEU A 110 1.27 -8.23 -0.52
C LEU A 110 0.86 -8.84 -1.86
N ALA A 111 0.85 -10.17 -2.01
CA ALA A 111 0.36 -10.82 -3.22
C ALA A 111 -1.16 -10.64 -3.36
N ASP A 112 -1.89 -10.76 -2.25
CA ASP A 112 -3.33 -10.50 -2.24
C ASP A 112 -3.66 -9.04 -2.53
N LEU A 113 -2.89 -8.10 -1.96
CA LEU A 113 -3.07 -6.68 -2.25
C LEU A 113 -2.74 -6.35 -3.72
N GLU A 114 -1.68 -6.94 -4.30
CA GLU A 114 -1.38 -6.77 -5.73
C GLU A 114 -2.54 -7.26 -6.59
N ARG A 115 -3.09 -8.43 -6.30
CA ARG A 115 -4.24 -9.00 -6.99
C ARG A 115 -5.45 -8.08 -6.91
N ALA A 116 -5.78 -7.55 -5.74
CA ALA A 116 -6.91 -6.63 -5.56
C ALA A 116 -6.70 -5.30 -6.30
N VAL A 117 -5.49 -4.73 -6.26
CA VAL A 117 -5.14 -3.51 -7.00
C VAL A 117 -5.32 -3.72 -8.50
N ARG A 118 -4.85 -4.85 -9.04
CA ARG A 118 -4.99 -5.21 -10.46
C ARG A 118 -6.44 -5.46 -10.87
N ALA A 119 -7.23 -6.11 -10.02
CA ALA A 119 -8.62 -6.45 -10.31
C ALA A 119 -9.52 -5.21 -10.44
N GLY A 120 -9.13 -4.09 -9.82
CA GLY A 120 -9.99 -2.91 -9.79
C GLY A 120 -10.92 -2.86 -8.57
N ASP A 121 -10.85 -3.87 -7.69
CA ASP A 121 -11.81 -4.08 -6.61
C ASP A 121 -11.69 -3.06 -5.47
N VAL A 122 -12.74 -2.96 -4.66
CA VAL A 122 -12.68 -2.26 -3.36
C VAL A 122 -11.80 -3.08 -2.43
N ILE A 123 -10.80 -2.43 -1.84
CA ILE A 123 -9.88 -3.06 -0.91
C ILE A 123 -10.39 -2.82 0.50
N SER A 124 -10.91 -3.86 1.15
CA SER A 124 -11.48 -3.78 2.50
C SER A 124 -10.69 -4.53 3.56
N HIS A 125 -9.53 -5.09 3.20
CA HIS A 125 -8.72 -5.90 4.09
C HIS A 125 -8.20 -5.09 5.29
#